data_AF-A0A938EA54-F1
#
_entry.id   AF-A0A938EA54-F1
#
_cell.length_a   1.000
_cell.length_b   1.000
_cell.length_c   1.000
_cell.angle_alpha   90.00
_cell.angle_beta   90.00
_cell.angle_gamma   90.00
#
_symmetry.space_group_name_H-M   'P 1'
#
loop_
_entity.id
_entity.type
_entity.pdbx_description
1 polymer ?
#
loop_
_entity_poly.entity_id
_entity_poly.type
_entity_poly.pdbx_seq_one_letter_code
_entity_poly.pdbx_strand_id
1 'polypeptide(L)'
;MLERSRARHEVYLRWGLADRGGLRDAGGASLDAETEEEAEGRFLLGPAEDCAAGLARLRDEVGMTHFVYKPQWLGLPHVEAMRQLEAFGTQVLPLLPG
;
A
#
# COMPACT_ATOMS: atom_id res chain seq x y z
N MET A 1 6.35 -13.31 2.34
CA MET A 1 6.31 -11.85 2.07
C MET A 1 5.95 -11.59 0.60
N LEU A 2 6.68 -12.17 -0.34
CA LEU A 2 6.41 -12.17 -1.80
C LEU A 2 4.99 -12.65 -2.19
N GLU A 3 4.48 -13.71 -1.56
CA GLU A 3 3.16 -14.27 -1.92
C GLU A 3 1.99 -13.29 -1.72
N ARG A 4 2.00 -12.49 -0.64
CA ARG A 4 0.91 -11.53 -0.37
C ARG A 4 0.95 -10.36 -1.36
N SER A 5 2.14 -9.89 -1.73
CA SER A 5 2.30 -8.85 -2.76
C SER A 5 1.86 -9.34 -4.15
N ARG A 6 2.21 -10.58 -4.49
CA ARG A 6 1.82 -11.21 -5.75
C ARG A 6 0.31 -11.46 -5.83
N ALA A 7 -0.30 -11.96 -4.76
CA ALA A 7 -1.75 -12.19 -4.69
C ALA A 7 -2.55 -10.89 -4.86
N ARG A 8 -2.08 -9.77 -4.29
CA ARG A 8 -2.64 -8.43 -4.53
C ARG A 8 -2.64 -8.07 -6.02
N HIS A 9 -1.48 -8.23 -6.64
CA HIS A 9 -1.24 -7.77 -7.99
C HIS A 9 -2.12 -8.54 -8.98
N GLU A 10 -2.19 -9.87 -8.83
CA GLU A 10 -3.06 -10.76 -9.62
C GLU A 10 -4.55 -10.40 -9.47
N VAL A 11 -4.98 -9.98 -8.28
CA VAL A 11 -6.35 -9.52 -8.04
C VAL A 11 -6.63 -8.21 -8.76
N TYR A 12 -5.72 -7.22 -8.70
CA TYR A 12 -5.90 -5.96 -9.41
C TYR A 12 -5.96 -6.15 -10.93
N LEU A 13 -5.09 -6.99 -11.50
CA LEU A 13 -5.12 -7.34 -12.93
C LEU A 13 -6.47 -7.93 -13.37
N ARG A 14 -7.06 -8.83 -12.57
CA ARG A 14 -8.36 -9.47 -12.82
C ARG A 14 -9.56 -8.52 -12.77
N TRP A 15 -9.41 -7.33 -12.19
CA TRP A 15 -10.46 -6.31 -12.06
C TRP A 15 -10.53 -5.33 -13.23
N GLY A 16 -9.98 -5.71 -14.39
CA GLY A 16 -9.98 -4.86 -15.57
C GLY A 16 -8.94 -3.73 -15.50
N LEU A 17 -7.95 -3.86 -14.60
CA LEU A 17 -6.78 -3.01 -14.61
C LEU A 17 -6.02 -3.16 -15.94
N ALA A 18 -6.02 -4.36 -16.54
CA ALA A 18 -5.52 -4.57 -17.90
C ALA A 18 -6.40 -3.89 -18.98
N ASP A 19 -7.74 -3.96 -18.84
CA ASP A 19 -8.69 -3.41 -19.83
C ASP A 19 -8.86 -1.87 -19.74
N ARG A 20 -8.43 -1.24 -18.63
CA ARG A 20 -8.45 0.22 -18.43
C ARG A 20 -7.07 0.88 -18.47
N GLY A 21 -6.09 0.24 -19.11
CA GLY A 21 -4.80 0.86 -19.41
C GLY A 21 -3.73 0.76 -18.33
N GLY A 22 -3.75 -0.31 -17.53
CA GLY A 22 -2.79 -0.57 -16.46
C GLY A 22 -3.10 0.21 -15.19
N LEU A 23 -2.52 -0.20 -14.05
CA LEU A 23 -2.28 0.79 -13.01
C LEU A 23 -1.30 1.75 -13.69
N ARG A 24 -1.49 3.05 -13.52
CA ARG A 24 -0.51 4.04 -13.97
C ARG A 24 -0.08 4.86 -12.79
N ASP A 25 1.21 5.17 -12.71
CA ASP A 25 1.68 6.11 -11.70
C ASP A 25 1.11 7.51 -11.98
N ALA A 26 1.36 8.45 -11.08
CA ALA A 26 0.90 9.83 -11.26
C ALA A 26 1.50 10.51 -12.52
N GLY A 27 2.54 9.91 -13.14
CA GLY A 27 3.15 10.33 -14.40
C GLY A 27 2.62 9.61 -15.65
N GLY A 28 1.70 8.65 -15.50
CA GLY A 28 1.07 7.94 -16.61
C GLY A 28 1.84 6.71 -17.13
N ALA A 29 2.90 6.26 -16.44
CA ALA A 29 3.64 5.05 -16.79
C ALA A 29 2.82 3.80 -16.45
N SER A 30 2.83 2.76 -17.29
CA SER A 30 2.10 1.51 -17.06
C SER A 30 2.80 0.63 -16.02
N LEU A 31 2.06 0.16 -15.01
CA LEU A 31 2.59 -0.69 -13.94
C LEU A 31 2.50 -2.20 -14.26
N ASP A 32 2.19 -2.52 -15.52
CA ASP A 32 1.88 -3.85 -16.06
C ASP A 32 3.10 -4.79 -16.09
N ALA A 33 4.30 -4.23 -15.92
CA ALA A 33 5.58 -4.91 -16.05
C ALA A 33 6.48 -4.71 -14.81
N GLU A 34 5.90 -4.49 -13.63
CA GLU A 34 6.68 -4.07 -12.48
C GLU A 34 7.48 -5.21 -11.84
N THR A 35 8.79 -5.05 -11.92
CA THR A 35 9.77 -5.73 -11.09
C THR A 35 9.60 -5.31 -9.62
N GLU A 36 10.10 -6.14 -8.69
CA GLU A 36 10.02 -5.88 -7.23
C GLU A 36 10.60 -4.50 -6.86
N GLU A 37 11.59 -4.05 -7.64
CA GLU A 37 12.29 -2.75 -7.54
C GLU A 37 11.43 -1.56 -8.00
N GLU A 38 10.51 -1.75 -8.96
CA GLU A 38 9.59 -0.70 -9.44
C GLU A 38 8.34 -0.55 -8.55
N ALA A 39 7.95 -1.63 -7.86
CA ALA A 39 6.93 -1.58 -6.81
C ALA A 39 7.48 -1.02 -5.49
N GLU A 40 8.80 -1.02 -5.33
CA GLU A 40 9.50 -0.50 -4.15
C GLU A 40 9.25 1.00 -4.00
N GLY A 41 8.91 1.44 -2.78
CA GLY A 41 8.59 2.84 -2.49
C GLY A 41 7.14 3.27 -2.75
N ARG A 42 6.31 2.46 -3.41
CA ARG A 42 4.88 2.78 -3.65
C ARG A 42 3.92 2.27 -2.61
N PHE A 43 4.36 1.30 -1.81
CA PHE A 43 3.59 0.75 -0.71
C PHE A 43 4.41 0.79 0.57
N LEU A 44 3.74 1.07 1.68
CA LEU A 44 4.28 0.88 3.02
C LEU A 44 3.81 -0.48 3.52
N LEU A 45 4.71 -1.45 3.57
CA LEU A 45 4.42 -2.84 3.95
C LEU A 45 5.51 -3.32 4.89
N GLY A 46 5.12 -3.95 6.00
CA GLY A 46 6.07 -4.49 6.95
C GLY A 46 5.59 -4.37 8.39
N PRO A 47 6.54 -4.48 9.35
CA PRO A 47 6.35 -4.11 10.74
C PRO A 47 5.78 -2.69 10.92
N ALA A 48 5.21 -2.43 12.09
CA ALA A 48 4.57 -1.16 12.39
C ALA A 48 5.56 0.02 12.34
N GLU A 49 6.79 -0.23 12.80
CA GLU A 49 7.90 0.73 12.83
C GLU A 49 8.30 1.17 11.41
N ASP A 50 8.38 0.22 10.48
CA ASP A 50 8.73 0.49 9.09
C ASP A 50 7.63 1.30 8.38
N CYS A 51 6.36 0.95 8.65
CA CYS A 51 5.22 1.73 8.16
C CYS A 51 5.20 3.15 8.74
N ALA A 52 5.47 3.32 10.03
CA ALA A 52 5.52 4.62 10.69
C ALA A 52 6.68 5.48 10.15
N ALA A 53 7.86 4.89 9.98
CA ALA A 53 9.01 5.57 9.38
C ALA A 53 8.72 6.02 7.94
N GLY A 54 8.05 5.19 7.14
CA GLY A 54 7.61 5.56 5.80
C GLY A 54 6.62 6.73 5.77
N LEU A 55 5.65 6.74 6.70
CA LEU A 55 4.70 7.86 6.84
C LEU A 55 5.40 9.14 7.31
N ALA A 56 6.33 9.05 8.26
CA ALA A 56 7.13 10.17 8.71
C ALA A 56 7.97 10.76 7.56
N ARG A 57 8.58 9.91 6.72
CA ARG A 57 9.29 10.35 5.52
C ARG A 57 8.39 11.10 4.55
N LEU A 58 7.18 10.60 4.29
CA LEU A 58 6.21 11.30 3.43
C LEU A 58 5.81 12.67 4.00
N ARG A 59 5.67 12.78 5.33
CA ARG A 59 5.43 14.08 5.99
C ARG A 59 6.63 15.01 5.80
N ASP A 60 7.82 14.55 6.13
CA ASP A 60 9.02 15.40 6.25
C ASP A 60 9.59 15.81 4.88
N GLU A 61 9.57 14.91 3.90
CA GLU A 61 10.16 15.15 2.58
C GLU A 61 9.17 15.67 1.55
N VAL A 62 7.92 15.18 1.57
CA VAL A 62 6.89 15.55 0.59
C VAL A 62 5.93 16.62 1.14
N GLY A 63 5.92 16.86 2.45
CA GLY A 63 4.98 17.76 3.09
C GLY A 63 3.56 17.17 3.21
N MET A 64 3.43 15.84 3.23
CA MET A 64 2.14 15.18 3.37
C MET A 64 1.50 15.54 4.71
N THR A 65 0.31 16.16 4.67
CA THR A 65 -0.46 16.53 5.87
C THR A 65 -1.60 15.57 6.17
N HIS A 66 -2.12 14.89 5.14
CA HIS A 66 -3.25 13.98 5.25
C HIS A 66 -3.06 12.80 4.30
N PHE A 67 -3.55 11.63 4.68
CA PHE A 67 -3.60 10.45 3.81
C PHE A 67 -4.85 9.62 4.08
N VAL A 68 -5.20 8.77 3.13
CA VAL A 68 -6.31 7.82 3.26
C VAL A 68 -5.75 6.41 3.38
N TYR A 69 -6.10 5.73 4.46
CA TYR A 69 -5.75 4.33 4.67
C TYR A 69 -6.88 3.40 4.21
N LYS A 70 -6.57 2.48 3.31
CA LYS A 70 -7.51 1.46 2.81
C LYS A 70 -6.90 0.06 2.95
N PRO A 71 -7.16 -0.66 4.06
CA PRO A 71 -6.64 -2.02 4.27
C PRO A 71 -7.33 -3.07 3.40
N GLN A 72 -8.52 -2.76 2.85
CA GLN A 72 -9.28 -3.68 2.01
C GLN A 72 -8.86 -3.60 0.55
N TRP A 73 -8.78 -4.78 -0.05
CA TRP A 73 -8.55 -5.07 -1.47
C TRP A 73 -9.36 -6.33 -1.82
N LEU A 74 -9.70 -6.53 -3.09
CA LEU A 74 -10.48 -7.71 -3.48
C LEU A 74 -9.71 -8.99 -3.11
N GLY A 75 -10.43 -10.04 -2.71
CA GLY A 75 -9.85 -11.35 -2.42
C GLY A 75 -9.28 -11.49 -1.00
N LEU A 76 -9.18 -10.40 -0.24
CA LEU A 76 -8.83 -10.47 1.17
C LEU A 76 -10.06 -10.73 2.02
N PRO A 77 -10.00 -11.76 2.89
CA PRO A 77 -11.03 -11.95 3.89
C PRO A 77 -11.24 -10.68 4.69
N HIS A 78 -12.50 -10.28 4.87
CA HIS A 78 -12.86 -9.07 5.60
C HIS A 78 -12.23 -9.02 7.01
N VAL A 79 -12.17 -10.17 7.69
CA VAL A 79 -11.52 -10.30 9.01
C VAL A 79 -10.06 -9.86 9.00
N GLU A 80 -9.31 -10.12 7.91
CA GLU A 80 -7.91 -9.70 7.81
C GLU A 80 -7.81 -8.19 7.59
N ALA A 81 -8.73 -7.59 6.82
CA ALA A 81 -8.78 -6.13 6.67
C ALA A 81 -9.08 -5.44 8.00
N MET A 82 -9.98 -6.00 8.80
CA MET A 82 -10.30 -5.48 10.14
C MET A 82 -9.12 -5.62 11.10
N ARG A 83 -8.38 -6.74 11.06
CA ARG A 83 -7.14 -6.91 11.83
C ARG A 83 -6.07 -5.90 11.45
N GLN A 84 -5.91 -5.63 10.15
CA GLN A 84 -4.97 -4.60 9.68
C GLN A 84 -5.40 -3.20 10.13
N LEU A 85 -6.69 -2.89 10.10
CA LEU A 85 -7.23 -1.62 10.61
C LEU A 85 -6.94 -1.43 12.10
N GLU A 86 -7.18 -2.47 12.90
CA GLU A 86 -6.88 -2.45 14.34
C GLU A 86 -5.39 -2.30 14.61
N ALA A 87 -4.53 -3.08 13.93
CA ALA A 87 -3.08 -2.99 14.05
C ALA A 87 -2.56 -1.60 13.64
N PHE A 88 -3.08 -1.03 12.56
CA PHE A 88 -2.70 0.31 12.12
C PHE A 88 -3.01 1.36 13.20
N GLY A 89 -4.22 1.32 13.76
CA GLY A 89 -4.65 2.26 14.79
C GLY A 89 -3.93 2.10 16.14
N THR A 90 -3.55 0.88 16.50
CA THR A 90 -2.98 0.56 17.84
C THR A 90 -1.47 0.42 17.85
N GLN A 91 -0.82 0.19 16.70
CA GLN A 91 0.62 -0.08 16.61
C GLN A 91 1.35 0.94 15.73
N VAL A 92 0.74 1.42 14.64
CA VAL A 92 1.42 2.37 13.72
C VAL A 92 1.18 3.81 14.16
N LEU A 93 -0.09 4.23 14.32
CA LEU A 93 -0.41 5.61 14.67
C LEU A 93 0.27 6.13 15.95
N PRO A 94 0.41 5.34 17.04
CA PRO A 94 1.10 5.81 18.25
C PRO A 94 2.59 6.13 18.06
N LEU A 95 3.21 5.63 16.99
CA LEU A 95 4.62 5.90 16.66
C LEU A 95 4.79 7.22 15.89
N LEU A 96 3.71 7.80 15.39
CA LEU A 96 3.72 9.08 14.69
C LEU A 96 3.58 10.23 15.71
N PRO A 97 4.40 11.28 15.62
CA PRO A 97 4.19 12.46 16.44
C PRO A 97 2.90 13.18 15.99
N GLY A 98 2.18 13.76 16.96
CA GLY A 98 0.95 14.52 16.75
C GLY A 98 1.15 15.90 16.15
#